data_AF-A0A7V9N349-F1
#
_entry.id   AF-A0A7V9N349-F1
#
_cell.length_a   1.000
_cell.length_b   1.000
_cell.length_c   1.000
_cell.angle_alpha   90.00
_cell.angle_beta   90.00
_cell.angle_gamma   90.00
#
_symmetry.space_group_name_H-M   'P 1'
#
loop_
_entity.id
_entity.type
_entity.pdbx_description
1 polymer ?
#
loop_
_entity_poly.entity_id
_entity_poly.type
_entity_poly.pdbx_seq_one_letter_code
_entity_poly.pdbx_strand_id
1 'polypeptide(L)'
;MQEVPGDLAVILDHVGDGVTVQDARGTLVYANAAGARALGFDTPAELLSTPLAQVAARFAIFDEDGLPFPLERLPGRRALQGETEPAVTVRFRIYATGEERWAVIRA
;
A
#
# COMPACT_ATOMS: atom_id res chain seq x y z
N MET A 1 -12.54 0.23 25.32
CA MET A 1 -13.21 0.01 24.03
C MET A 1 -13.20 1.36 23.33
N GLN A 2 -12.17 1.62 22.53
CA GLN A 2 -11.96 2.92 21.90
C GLN A 2 -12.60 2.83 20.51
N GLU A 3 -13.75 3.47 20.35
CA GLU A 3 -14.41 3.64 19.06
C GLU A 3 -13.45 4.39 18.12
N VAL A 4 -13.04 3.74 17.04
CA VAL A 4 -12.29 4.39 15.96
C VAL A 4 -13.29 5.28 15.22
N PRO A 5 -13.18 6.63 15.27
CA PRO A 5 -14.21 7.50 14.72
C PRO A 5 -14.19 7.42 13.19
N GLY A 6 -15.38 7.27 12.60
CA GLY A 6 -15.60 7.16 11.15
C GLY A 6 -15.10 8.34 10.31
N ASP A 7 -14.60 9.40 10.94
CA ASP A 7 -14.09 10.62 10.29
C ASP A 7 -12.73 10.41 9.60
N LEU A 8 -11.92 9.44 10.02
CA LEU A 8 -10.62 9.18 9.38
C LEU A 8 -10.78 8.59 7.98
N ALA A 9 -11.82 7.78 7.75
CA ALA A 9 -12.07 7.16 6.45
C ALA A 9 -12.44 8.19 5.37
N VAL A 10 -13.14 9.27 5.74
CA VAL A 10 -13.65 10.28 4.80
C VAL A 10 -12.55 11.25 4.36
N ILE A 11 -11.66 11.65 5.27
CA ILE A 11 -10.55 12.56 4.95
C ILE A 11 -9.53 11.87 4.03
N LEU A 12 -9.31 10.57 4.23
CA LEU A 12 -8.41 9.76 3.41
C LEU A 12 -8.96 9.44 2.02
N ASP A 13 -10.27 9.62 1.77
CA ASP A 13 -10.88 9.34 0.44
C ASP A 13 -10.80 10.54 -0.51
N HIS A 14 -10.49 11.75 0.01
CA HIS A 14 -10.45 13.00 -0.78
C HIS A 14 -9.07 13.42 -1.28
N VAL A 15 -7.99 12.80 -0.80
CA VAL A 15 -6.66 12.96 -1.37
C VAL A 15 -6.43 11.72 -2.23
N GLY A 16 -5.96 11.86 -3.48
CA GLY A 16 -5.64 10.73 -4.36
C GLY A 16 -4.55 9.77 -3.84
N ASP A 17 -4.16 9.90 -2.59
CA ASP A 17 -3.17 9.11 -1.89
C ASP A 17 -3.82 7.83 -1.35
N GLY A 18 -3.41 6.70 -1.91
CA GLY A 18 -3.81 5.40 -1.41
C GLY A 18 -3.23 5.17 -0.01
N VAL A 19 -4.10 4.84 0.95
CA VAL A 19 -3.71 4.52 2.33
C VAL A 19 -3.97 3.06 2.61
N THR A 20 -2.95 2.40 3.16
CA THR A 20 -3.05 1.06 3.72
C THR A 20 -2.41 1.02 5.10
N VAL A 21 -3.02 0.31 6.05
CA VAL A 21 -2.44 0.06 7.37
C VAL A 21 -2.14 -1.41 7.50
N GLN A 22 -1.00 -1.72 8.10
CA GLN A 22 -0.58 -3.08 8.42
C GLN A 22 -0.44 -3.24 9.94
N ASP A 23 -0.70 -4.44 10.45
CA ASP A 23 -0.38 -4.79 11.83
C ASP A 23 1.14 -5.04 12.01
N ALA A 24 1.56 -5.29 13.26
CA ALA A 24 2.96 -5.58 13.58
C ALA A 24 3.52 -6.85 12.90
N ARG A 25 2.67 -7.70 12.33
CA ARG A 25 3.05 -8.90 11.56
C ARG A 25 3.14 -8.61 10.06
N GLY A 26 2.85 -7.38 9.62
CA GLY A 26 2.81 -6.98 8.21
C GLY A 26 1.51 -7.35 7.50
N THR A 27 0.46 -7.73 8.24
CA THR A 27 -0.85 -8.08 7.67
C THR A 27 -1.66 -6.82 7.43
N LEU A 28 -2.25 -6.67 6.24
CA LEU A 28 -3.09 -5.53 5.92
C LEU A 28 -4.36 -5.55 6.78
N VAL A 29 -4.56 -4.51 7.61
CA VAL A 29 -5.74 -4.37 8.49
C VAL A 29 -6.68 -3.27 8.05
N TYR A 30 -6.22 -2.36 7.19
CA TYR A 30 -7.05 -1.32 6.60
C TYR A 30 -6.54 -0.93 5.22
N ALA A 31 -7.46 -0.56 4.33
CA ALA A 31 -7.18 0.14 3.09
C ALA A 31 -8.33 1.10 2.78
N ASN A 32 -8.03 2.30 2.28
CA ASN A 32 -9.05 3.17 1.68
C ASN A 32 -9.33 2.73 0.23
N ALA A 33 -10.37 3.31 -0.40
CA ALA A 33 -10.73 2.98 -1.77
C ALA A 33 -9.62 3.34 -2.78
N ALA A 34 -8.91 4.45 -2.55
CA ALA A 34 -7.77 4.85 -3.37
C ALA A 34 -6.61 3.82 -3.31
N GLY A 35 -6.33 3.26 -2.13
CA GLY A 35 -5.30 2.24 -1.91
C GLY A 35 -5.66 0.91 -2.56
N ALA A 36 -6.93 0.50 -2.46
CA ALA A 36 -7.45 -0.67 -3.16
C ALA A 36 -7.27 -0.52 -4.68
N ARG A 37 -7.74 0.58 -5.26
CA ARG A 37 -7.59 0.88 -6.69
C ARG A 37 -6.12 0.97 -7.10
N ALA A 38 -5.26 1.52 -6.24
CA ALA A 38 -3.83 1.61 -6.50
C ALA A 38 -3.13 0.24 -6.60
N LEU A 39 -3.65 -0.75 -5.88
CA LEU A 39 -3.18 -2.12 -5.92
C LEU A 39 -3.94 -2.98 -6.95
N GLY A 40 -4.83 -2.38 -7.74
CA GLY A 40 -5.60 -3.04 -8.79
C GLY A 40 -6.84 -3.80 -8.29
N PHE A 41 -7.40 -3.40 -7.14
CA PHE A 41 -8.64 -3.96 -6.58
C PHE A 41 -9.80 -2.97 -6.72
N ASP A 42 -11.00 -3.49 -6.98
CA ASP A 42 -12.19 -2.66 -7.12
C ASP A 42 -12.70 -2.16 -5.76
N THR A 43 -12.50 -2.94 -4.70
CA THR A 43 -12.96 -2.61 -3.35
C THR A 43 -11.92 -2.89 -2.26
N PRO A 44 -11.89 -2.10 -1.17
CA PRO A 44 -11.03 -2.39 -0.01
C PRO A 44 -11.31 -3.74 0.63
N ALA A 45 -12.57 -4.19 0.66
CA ALA A 45 -12.94 -5.48 1.24
C ALA A 45 -12.32 -6.66 0.48
N GLU A 46 -12.26 -6.57 -0.86
CA GLU A 46 -11.59 -7.57 -1.70
C GLU A 46 -10.08 -7.62 -1.40
N LEU A 47 -9.44 -6.45 -1.29
CA LEU A 47 -8.02 -6.35 -0.94
C LEU A 47 -7.74 -6.96 0.44
N LEU A 48 -8.52 -6.60 1.46
CA LEU A 48 -8.36 -7.10 2.83
C LEU A 48 -8.62 -8.60 2.97
N SER A 49 -9.45 -9.16 2.09
CA SER A 49 -9.74 -10.60 2.06
C SER A 49 -8.70 -11.42 1.26
N THR A 50 -7.80 -10.74 0.54
CA THR A 50 -6.80 -11.39 -0.30
C THR A 50 -5.50 -11.59 0.49
N PRO A 51 -4.91 -12.80 0.49
CA PRO A 51 -3.63 -13.03 1.13
C PRO A 51 -2.55 -12.11 0.56
N LEU A 52 -1.71 -11.50 1.41
CA LEU A 52 -0.71 -10.52 0.98
C LEU A 52 0.23 -11.05 -0.11
N ALA A 53 0.56 -12.35 -0.10
CA ALA A 53 1.36 -12.98 -1.15
C ALA A 53 0.67 -12.93 -2.53
N GLN A 54 -0.65 -13.07 -2.57
CA GLN A 54 -1.43 -12.95 -3.81
C GLN A 54 -1.57 -11.48 -4.23
N VAL A 55 -1.72 -10.56 -3.28
CA VAL A 55 -1.71 -9.11 -3.55
C VAL A 55 -0.37 -8.74 -4.22
N ALA A 56 0.76 -9.12 -3.62
CA ALA A 56 2.09 -8.86 -4.15
C ALA A 56 2.36 -9.53 -5.51
N ALA A 57 1.69 -10.64 -5.83
CA ALA A 57 1.82 -11.30 -7.13
C ALA A 57 1.08 -10.57 -8.27
N ARG A 58 0.21 -9.60 -7.97
CA ARG A 58 -0.58 -8.85 -8.97
C ARG A 58 0.15 -7.65 -9.56
N PHE A 59 1.18 -7.15 -8.89
CA PHE A 59 1.97 -6.01 -9.34
C PHE A 59 3.45 -6.21 -9.07
N ALA A 60 4.29 -5.54 -9.86
CA ALA A 60 5.70 -5.39 -9.58
C ALA A 60 5.98 -3.99 -9.06
N ILE A 61 6.88 -3.89 -8.08
CA ILE A 61 7.42 -2.62 -7.60
C ILE A 61 8.82 -2.48 -8.17
N PHE A 62 9.11 -1.32 -8.74
CA PHE A 62 10.44 -0.95 -9.23
C PHE A 62 10.92 0.33 -8.54
N ASP A 63 12.22 0.51 -8.46
CA ASP A 63 12.83 1.79 -8.06
C ASP A 63 12.87 2.79 -9.23
N GLU A 64 13.50 3.95 -8.96
CA GLU A 64 13.68 5.04 -9.92
C GLU A 64 14.56 4.65 -11.12
N ASP A 65 15.47 3.69 -10.92
CA ASP A 65 16.35 3.14 -11.96
C ASP A 65 15.67 2.01 -12.77
N GLY A 66 14.44 1.63 -12.40
CA GLY A 66 13.66 0.59 -13.06
C GLY A 66 14.03 -0.83 -12.64
N LEU A 67 14.81 -0.99 -11.57
CA LEU A 67 15.15 -2.30 -10.99
C LEU A 67 14.04 -2.77 -10.04
N PRO A 68 13.81 -4.09 -9.90
CA PRO A 68 12.84 -4.61 -8.95
C PRO A 68 13.14 -4.13 -7.52
N PHE A 69 12.17 -3.50 -6.88
CA PHE A 69 12.32 -2.96 -5.53
C PHE A 69 12.07 -4.07 -4.49
N PRO A 70 13.01 -4.34 -3.58
CA PRO A 70 12.83 -5.33 -2.54
C PRO A 70 11.78 -4.87 -1.51
N LEU A 71 10.77 -5.70 -1.25
CA LEU A 71 9.65 -5.36 -0.39
C LEU A 71 10.07 -5.09 1.07
N GLU A 72 11.20 -5.64 1.50
CA GLU A 72 11.80 -5.43 2.82
C GLU A 72 12.26 -3.98 3.03
N ARG A 73 12.54 -3.25 1.94
CA ARG A 73 12.91 -1.83 1.99
C ARG A 73 11.69 -0.89 1.95
N LEU A 74 10.48 -1.43 1.89
CA LEU A 74 9.28 -0.61 1.94
C LEU A 74 9.21 0.15 3.27
N PRO A 75 8.77 1.41 3.27
CA PRO A 75 8.64 2.25 4.46
C PRO A 75 7.99 1.55 5.64
N GLY A 76 6.89 0.83 5.44
CA GLY A 76 6.21 0.12 6.53
C GLY A 76 7.11 -0.93 7.22
N ARG A 77 7.97 -1.63 6.46
CA ARG A 77 8.94 -2.60 7.01
C ARG A 77 10.06 -1.90 7.78
N ARG A 78 10.55 -0.79 7.25
CA ARG A 78 11.59 0.04 7.89
C ARG A 78 11.10 0.70 9.18
N ALA A 79 9.86 1.18 9.19
CA ALA A 79 9.22 1.71 10.39
C ALA A 79 9.06 0.65 11.48
N LEU A 80 8.68 -0.59 11.13
CA LEU A 80 8.65 -1.72 12.07
C LEU A 80 10.05 -2.08 12.63
N GLN A 81 11.12 -1.71 11.94
CA GLN A 81 12.51 -1.86 12.40
C GLN A 81 13.01 -0.67 13.24
N GLY A 82 12.16 0.33 13.50
CA GLY A 82 12.47 1.49 14.32
C GLY A 82 12.97 2.72 13.56
N GLU A 83 12.88 2.72 12.23
CA GLU A 83 13.21 3.91 11.43
C GLU A 83 12.07 4.94 11.45
N THR A 84 12.43 6.22 11.62
CA THR A 84 11.46 7.32 11.72
C THR A 84 11.19 7.93 10.35
N GLU A 85 9.91 8.06 9.99
CA GLU A 85 9.42 8.71 8.75
C GLU A 85 10.10 8.23 7.44
N PRO A 86 10.29 6.91 7.20
CA PRO A 86 10.87 6.45 5.95
C PRO A 86 9.91 6.78 4.79
N ALA A 87 10.48 7.29 3.69
CA ALA A 87 9.76 7.51 2.45
C ALA A 87 10.55 6.95 1.26
N VAL A 88 9.85 6.46 0.24
CA VAL A 88 10.47 6.01 -1.02
C VAL A 88 9.54 6.25 -2.19
N THR A 89 10.11 6.72 -3.30
CA THR A 89 9.42 6.76 -4.60
C THR A 89 9.60 5.42 -5.28
N VAL A 90 8.49 4.84 -5.74
CA VAL A 90 8.51 3.58 -6.49
C VAL A 90 7.60 3.67 -7.71
N ARG A 91 7.90 2.85 -8.70
CA ARG A 91 7.04 2.60 -9.83
C ARG A 91 6.31 1.28 -9.64
N PHE A 92 5.00 1.32 -9.60
CA PHE A 92 4.14 0.13 -9.63
C PHE A 92 3.79 -0.21 -11.07
N ARG A 93 3.84 -1.50 -11.40
CA ARG A 93 3.30 -2.04 -12.64
C ARG A 93 2.27 -3.10 -12.32
N ILE A 94 1.03 -2.88 -12.77
CA ILE A 94 -0.06 -3.85 -12.60
C ILE A 94 0.08 -4.90 -13.71
N TYR A 95 0.23 -6.18 -13.36
CA TYR A 95 0.43 -7.22 -14.37
C TYR A 95 -0.81 -7.47 -15.24
N ALA A 96 -2.00 -7.34 -14.67
CA ALA A 96 -3.26 -7.60 -15.36
C ALA A 96 -3.52 -6.62 -16.53
N THR A 97 -3.18 -5.34 -16.34
CA THR A 97 -3.45 -4.28 -17.34
C THR A 97 -2.19 -3.79 -18.04
N GLY A 98 -1.01 -4.06 -17.49
CA GLY A 98 0.26 -3.48 -17.94
C GLY A 98 0.42 -2.01 -17.56
N GLU A 99 -0.54 -1.43 -16.82
CA GLU A 99 -0.51 -0.04 -16.40
C GLU A 99 0.65 0.21 -15.42
N GLU A 100 1.36 1.32 -15.65
CA GLU A 100 2.46 1.78 -14.80
C GLU A 100 2.09 3.08 -14.11
N ARG A 101 2.38 3.17 -12.82
CA ARG A 101 2.13 4.36 -12.00
C ARG A 101 3.29 4.62 -11.05
N TRP A 102 3.64 5.89 -10.89
CA TRP A 102 4.56 6.31 -9.85
C TRP A 102 3.79 6.58 -8.56
N ALA A 103 4.37 6.21 -7.43
CA ALA A 103 3.82 6.47 -6.12
C ALA A 103 4.93 6.70 -5.10
N VAL A 104 4.66 7.58 -4.14
CA VAL A 104 5.52 7.77 -2.97
C VAL A 104 4.88 7.00 -1.82
N ILE A 105 5.62 6.04 -1.27
CA ILE A 105 5.20 5.31 -0.07
C ILE A 105 5.85 5.99 1.13
N ARG A 106 5.08 6.17 2.21
CA ARG A 106 5.53 6.74 3.48
C ARG A 106 4.98 5.88 4.62
N ALA A 107 5.66 5.83 5.75
CA ALA A 107 5.20 5.13 6.96
C ALA A 107 5.05 6.09 8.14
#